data_AF-A0A258JRI5-F1
#
_entry.id   AF-A0A258JRI5-F1
#
_cell.length_a   1.000
_cell.length_b   1.000
_cell.length_c   1.000
_cell.angle_alpha   90.00
_cell.angle_beta   90.00
_cell.angle_gamma   90.00
#
_symmetry.space_group_name_H-M   'P 1'
#
loop_
_entity.id
_entity.type
_entity.pdbx_description
1 polymer ?
#
loop_
_entity_poly.entity_id
_entity_poly.type
_entity_poly.pdbx_seq_one_letter_code
_entity_poly.pdbx_strand_id
1 'polypeptide(L)'
;CQADDRASSFSHDTEKTTPYNYNVTLADYKIDVNMTATKRCGLFQFTFENSGEAHIIVNPNSDEGQGFIQINAEKNEIIGYNPVHKIYQGWGDKAGFSGYFVVQLSKSSSEFGVYQNEKILQGNTQISDLENIGAYISFMVEKGETIEAKIGTSFTSIEQARKNLEAETKDLDFAEAKENLKETWENLLSKAKVEGTNKDDKIKFYTAMYHSYLRWNVCKF
;
A
#
# COMPACT_ATOMS: atom_id res chain seq x y z
N CYS A 1 1.49 11.44 -16.46
CA CYS A 1 1.45 10.58 -15.25
C CYS A 1 0.65 9.32 -15.53
N GLN A 2 0.85 8.66 -16.69
CA GLN A 2 0.24 7.35 -16.94
C GLN A 2 0.91 6.30 -16.05
N ALA A 3 0.24 5.18 -15.82
CA ALA A 3 0.81 4.09 -15.03
C ALA A 3 2.05 3.49 -15.72
N ASP A 4 2.00 3.35 -17.05
CA ASP A 4 3.09 2.80 -17.84
C ASP A 4 4.33 3.70 -17.84
N ASP A 5 4.16 5.03 -17.84
CA ASP A 5 5.27 5.99 -17.77
C ASP A 5 6.06 5.91 -16.46
N ARG A 6 5.39 5.45 -15.37
CA ARG A 6 5.98 5.31 -14.03
C ARG A 6 6.29 3.86 -13.67
N ALA A 7 6.16 2.93 -14.61
CA ALA A 7 6.52 1.55 -14.39
C ALA A 7 8.03 1.41 -14.22
N SER A 8 8.44 0.43 -13.42
CA SER A 8 9.85 0.04 -13.31
C SER A 8 9.99 -1.44 -13.65
N SER A 9 11.06 -1.76 -14.36
CA SER A 9 11.56 -3.12 -14.46
C SER A 9 11.95 -3.67 -13.07
N PHE A 10 11.83 -4.98 -12.90
CA PHE A 10 12.30 -5.72 -11.72
C PHE A 10 12.73 -7.15 -12.11
N SER A 11 13.47 -7.84 -11.24
CA SER A 11 13.86 -9.24 -11.41
C SER A 11 13.44 -10.07 -10.21
N HIS A 12 13.00 -11.32 -10.46
CA HIS A 12 12.73 -12.30 -9.40
C HIS A 12 14.00 -12.68 -8.61
N ASP A 13 15.20 -12.49 -9.17
CA ASP A 13 16.47 -12.73 -8.45
C ASP A 13 16.67 -11.76 -7.27
N THR A 14 16.06 -10.58 -7.37
CA THR A 14 16.10 -9.51 -6.37
C THR A 14 14.75 -9.32 -5.66
N GLU A 15 13.78 -10.20 -5.92
CA GLU A 15 12.48 -10.20 -5.28
C GLU A 15 12.48 -11.22 -4.14
N LYS A 16 11.92 -10.82 -2.98
CA LYS A 16 11.73 -11.73 -1.85
C LYS A 16 10.29 -11.65 -1.39
N THR A 17 9.59 -12.77 -1.48
CA THR A 17 8.20 -12.89 -1.03
C THR A 17 8.09 -13.86 0.14
N THR A 18 7.46 -13.39 1.21
CA THR A 18 7.07 -14.20 2.37
C THR A 18 5.66 -13.80 2.80
N PRO A 19 4.95 -14.60 3.62
CA PRO A 19 3.65 -14.22 4.14
C PRO A 19 3.62 -12.91 4.95
N TYR A 20 4.78 -12.48 5.46
CA TYR A 20 4.91 -11.35 6.37
C TYR A 20 5.76 -10.18 5.85
N ASN A 21 6.34 -10.31 4.66
CA ASN A 21 7.13 -9.26 4.03
C ASN A 21 7.25 -9.53 2.54
N TYR A 22 7.07 -8.48 1.75
CA TYR A 22 7.45 -8.47 0.35
C TYR A 22 8.53 -7.41 0.13
N ASN A 23 9.57 -7.78 -0.61
CA ASN A 23 10.67 -6.90 -0.96
C ASN A 23 10.97 -7.02 -2.45
N VAL A 24 11.15 -5.87 -3.10
CA VAL A 24 11.49 -5.79 -4.52
C VAL A 24 12.35 -4.55 -4.78
N THR A 25 13.29 -4.66 -5.71
CA THR A 25 14.02 -3.51 -6.23
C THR A 25 13.37 -3.01 -7.52
N LEU A 26 12.98 -1.74 -7.53
CA LEU A 26 12.57 -1.02 -8.74
C LEU A 26 13.83 -0.61 -9.50
N ALA A 27 14.25 -1.42 -10.47
CA ALA A 27 15.57 -1.32 -11.09
C ALA A 27 15.79 -0.01 -11.85
N ASP A 28 14.75 0.53 -12.50
CA ASP A 28 14.86 1.74 -13.32
C ASP A 28 15.08 2.99 -12.44
N TYR A 29 14.50 2.99 -11.24
CA TYR A 29 14.63 4.08 -10.26
C TYR A 29 15.71 3.84 -9.22
N LYS A 30 16.22 2.60 -9.13
CA LYS A 30 17.12 2.12 -8.06
C LYS A 30 16.55 2.41 -6.67
N ILE A 31 15.32 1.93 -6.45
CA ILE A 31 14.62 2.04 -5.17
C ILE A 31 14.38 0.64 -4.63
N ASP A 32 14.87 0.34 -3.44
CA ASP A 32 14.50 -0.87 -2.72
C ASP A 32 13.21 -0.62 -1.94
N VAL A 33 12.20 -1.46 -2.20
CA VAL A 33 10.88 -1.35 -1.58
C VAL A 33 10.68 -2.53 -0.65
N ASN A 34 10.33 -2.25 0.60
CA ASN A 34 9.87 -3.26 1.54
C ASN A 34 8.43 -2.95 1.95
N MET A 35 7.59 -3.97 2.06
CA MET A 35 6.22 -3.85 2.51
C MET A 35 5.85 -4.96 3.50
N THR A 36 5.15 -4.56 4.55
CA THR A 36 4.52 -5.43 5.56
C THR A 36 3.13 -4.89 5.88
N ALA A 37 2.37 -5.59 6.73
CA ALA A 37 1.00 -5.20 7.04
C ALA A 37 0.62 -5.53 8.49
N THR A 38 -0.37 -4.78 8.97
CA THR A 38 -1.21 -5.16 10.10
C THR A 38 -2.56 -5.66 9.56
N LYS A 39 -3.60 -5.73 10.40
CA LYS A 39 -4.91 -6.23 9.96
C LYS A 39 -5.59 -5.30 8.95
N ARG A 40 -5.38 -3.98 9.09
CA ARG A 40 -6.06 -2.95 8.27
C ARG A 40 -5.11 -1.90 7.70
N CYS A 41 -3.81 -2.01 8.00
CA CYS A 41 -2.82 -1.06 7.55
C CYS A 41 -1.69 -1.73 6.78
N GLY A 42 -1.17 -1.06 5.76
CA GLY A 42 0.08 -1.39 5.10
C GLY A 42 1.20 -0.47 5.59
N LEU A 43 2.41 -1.01 5.73
CA LEU A 43 3.61 -0.25 6.02
C LEU A 43 4.60 -0.47 4.89
N PHE A 44 5.16 0.61 4.37
CA PHE A 44 6.10 0.62 3.25
C PHE A 44 7.37 1.36 3.66
N GLN A 45 8.51 0.87 3.18
CA GLN A 45 9.80 1.55 3.21
C GLN A 45 10.33 1.65 1.79
N PHE A 46 10.70 2.87 1.38
CA PHE A 46 11.32 3.18 0.09
C PHE A 46 12.74 3.65 0.37
N THR A 47 13.74 2.83 0.06
CA THR A 47 15.16 3.17 0.23
C THR A 47 15.77 3.56 -1.11
N PHE A 48 16.33 4.77 -1.20
CA PHE A 48 16.80 5.37 -2.44
C PHE A 48 18.30 5.14 -2.63
N GLU A 49 18.73 4.48 -3.70
CA GLU A 49 20.16 4.20 -3.94
C GLU A 49 20.91 5.37 -4.60
N ASN A 50 20.19 6.43 -5.01
CA ASN A 50 20.75 7.65 -5.56
C ASN A 50 20.24 8.86 -4.74
N SER A 51 21.08 9.89 -4.59
CA SER A 51 20.60 11.21 -4.15
C SER A 51 19.89 11.92 -5.31
N GLY A 52 18.92 12.78 -5.01
CA GLY A 52 18.23 13.59 -6.00
C GLY A 52 16.75 13.80 -5.67
N GLU A 53 15.98 14.18 -6.69
CA GLU A 53 14.54 14.31 -6.58
C GLU A 53 13.88 12.92 -6.64
N ALA A 54 12.94 12.68 -5.74
CA ALA A 54 12.14 11.47 -5.65
C ALA A 54 10.66 11.82 -5.51
N HIS A 55 9.77 10.98 -6.04
CA HIS A 55 8.33 11.20 -5.95
C HIS A 55 7.63 9.99 -5.35
N ILE A 56 6.67 10.26 -4.46
CA ILE A 56 5.65 9.28 -4.07
C ILE A 56 4.36 9.65 -4.75
N ILE A 57 3.80 8.71 -5.51
CA ILE A 57 2.55 8.88 -6.25
C ILE A 57 1.48 8.00 -5.61
N VAL A 58 0.31 8.58 -5.34
CA VAL A 58 -0.86 7.89 -4.79
C VAL A 58 -2.04 8.15 -5.71
N ASN A 59 -2.74 7.10 -6.12
CA ASN A 59 -3.97 7.22 -6.90
C ASN A 59 -5.07 6.34 -6.32
N PRO A 60 -6.32 6.83 -6.23
CA PRO A 60 -7.46 5.98 -5.93
C PRO A 60 -7.69 5.00 -7.09
N ASN A 61 -8.26 3.83 -6.78
CA ASN A 61 -8.70 2.91 -7.83
C ASN A 61 -10.03 3.41 -8.44
N SER A 62 -9.95 4.20 -9.51
CA SER A 62 -11.07 4.92 -10.12
C SER A 62 -11.50 4.29 -11.44
N ASP A 63 -12.02 3.06 -11.39
CA ASP A 63 -12.41 2.28 -12.58
C ASP A 63 -13.60 2.91 -13.34
N GLU A 64 -14.33 3.84 -12.71
CA GLU A 64 -15.54 4.47 -13.25
C GLU A 64 -15.43 6.01 -13.30
N GLY A 65 -14.20 6.55 -13.30
CA GLY A 65 -13.97 7.99 -13.23
C GLY A 65 -14.53 8.66 -11.96
N GLN A 66 -14.75 7.87 -10.91
CA GLN A 66 -15.26 8.31 -9.61
C GLN A 66 -14.21 8.13 -8.53
N GLY A 67 -14.16 9.06 -7.59
CA GLY A 67 -13.23 8.99 -6.48
C GLY A 67 -12.69 10.35 -6.11
N PHE A 68 -11.92 10.38 -5.05
CA PHE A 68 -11.41 11.60 -4.45
C PHE A 68 -10.01 11.36 -3.92
N ILE A 69 -9.15 12.35 -4.07
CA ILE A 69 -7.85 12.37 -3.40
C ILE A 69 -7.54 13.80 -2.95
N GLN A 70 -6.96 13.91 -1.76
CA GLN A 70 -6.55 15.17 -1.17
C GLN A 70 -5.24 15.03 -0.40
N ILE A 71 -4.39 16.03 -0.52
CA ILE A 71 -3.14 16.22 0.20
C ILE A 71 -3.39 17.18 1.37
N ASN A 72 -2.94 16.78 2.55
CA ASN A 72 -2.85 17.62 3.73
C ASN A 72 -1.38 17.75 4.13
N ALA A 73 -0.74 18.82 3.64
CA ALA A 73 0.68 19.07 3.86
C ALA A 73 1.03 19.29 5.35
N GLU A 74 0.14 19.92 6.12
CA GLU A 74 0.37 20.16 7.56
C GLU A 74 0.47 18.85 8.36
N LYS A 75 -0.21 17.80 7.87
CA LYS A 75 -0.22 16.47 8.49
C LYS A 75 0.71 15.48 7.80
N ASN A 76 1.40 15.84 6.72
CA ASN A 76 2.07 14.89 5.82
C ASN A 76 1.17 13.71 5.42
N GLU A 77 -0.09 14.02 5.14
CA GLU A 77 -1.15 13.03 4.94
C GLU A 77 -1.73 13.14 3.53
N ILE A 78 -1.99 12.02 2.88
CA ILE A 78 -2.84 11.93 1.69
C ILE A 78 -4.06 11.11 2.05
N ILE A 79 -5.25 11.65 1.79
CA ILE A 79 -6.51 10.94 2.00
C ILE A 79 -7.20 10.72 0.66
N GLY A 80 -8.01 9.68 0.57
CA GLY A 80 -8.83 9.48 -0.60
C GLY A 80 -9.87 8.40 -0.42
N TYR A 81 -10.72 8.28 -1.43
CA TYR A 81 -11.66 7.18 -1.53
C TYR A 81 -12.02 6.87 -2.97
N ASN A 82 -12.52 5.66 -3.18
CA ASN A 82 -13.15 5.24 -4.42
C ASN A 82 -14.45 4.47 -4.14
N PRO A 83 -15.58 4.82 -4.79
CA PRO A 83 -16.80 4.04 -4.71
C PRO A 83 -16.58 2.61 -5.21
N VAL A 84 -17.05 1.62 -4.44
CA VAL A 84 -16.95 0.22 -4.83
C VAL A 84 -18.11 -0.12 -5.75
N HIS A 85 -17.82 -0.80 -6.85
CA HIS A 85 -18.80 -1.29 -7.82
C HIS A 85 -18.88 -2.82 -7.78
N LYS A 86 -20.04 -3.37 -8.10
CA LYS A 86 -20.27 -4.82 -8.05
C LYS A 86 -19.57 -5.49 -9.26
N ILE A 87 -19.00 -6.68 -9.03
CA ILE A 87 -18.24 -7.45 -10.05
C ILE A 87 -18.94 -8.76 -10.48
N TYR A 88 -20.15 -9.04 -10.00
CA TYR A 88 -20.94 -10.23 -10.36
C TYR A 88 -22.36 -9.85 -10.80
N GLN A 89 -23.35 -9.92 -9.90
CA GLN A 89 -24.72 -9.49 -10.19
C GLN A 89 -24.84 -7.97 -10.00
N GLY A 90 -25.38 -7.28 -11.02
CA GLY A 90 -25.42 -5.81 -11.07
C GLY A 90 -24.06 -5.20 -11.39
N TRP A 91 -23.31 -5.82 -12.30
CA TRP A 91 -21.99 -5.36 -12.73
C TRP A 91 -22.02 -3.86 -13.11
N GLY A 92 -21.08 -3.09 -12.57
CA GLY A 92 -21.01 -1.64 -12.76
C GLY A 92 -21.92 -0.81 -11.83
N ASP A 93 -22.85 -1.42 -11.09
CA ASP A 93 -23.63 -0.69 -10.09
C ASP A 93 -22.79 -0.41 -8.84
N LYS A 94 -23.08 0.72 -8.18
CA LYS A 94 -22.53 1.02 -6.85
C LYS A 94 -22.91 -0.07 -5.86
N ALA A 95 -21.92 -0.54 -5.10
CA ALA A 95 -22.09 -1.51 -4.01
C ALA A 95 -22.67 -0.86 -2.73
N GLY A 96 -22.80 0.47 -2.69
CA GLY A 96 -23.37 1.22 -1.57
C GLY A 96 -22.35 1.63 -0.50
N PHE A 97 -21.06 1.44 -0.75
CA PHE A 97 -19.96 1.89 0.10
C PHE A 97 -18.73 2.27 -0.73
N SER A 98 -17.75 2.89 -0.09
CA SER A 98 -16.47 3.26 -0.71
C SER A 98 -15.32 2.60 0.04
N GLY A 99 -14.20 2.37 -0.65
CA GLY A 99 -12.92 2.14 0.00
C GLY A 99 -12.31 3.49 0.35
N TYR A 100 -12.02 3.71 1.64
CA TYR A 100 -11.38 4.92 2.15
C TYR A 100 -9.95 4.59 2.57
N PHE A 101 -9.02 5.49 2.30
CA PHE A 101 -7.63 5.34 2.71
C PHE A 101 -7.03 6.64 3.26
N VAL A 102 -6.01 6.46 4.10
CA VAL A 102 -5.17 7.52 4.66
C VAL A 102 -3.72 7.05 4.53
N VAL A 103 -2.88 7.84 3.90
CA VAL A 103 -1.43 7.61 3.76
C VAL A 103 -0.71 8.65 4.60
N GLN A 104 0.10 8.21 5.56
CA GLN A 104 0.97 9.04 6.39
C GLN A 104 2.42 8.82 5.99
N LEU A 105 3.13 9.88 5.64
CA LEU A 105 4.54 9.81 5.23
C LEU A 105 5.47 10.24 6.37
N SER A 106 6.65 9.62 6.47
CA SER A 106 7.68 9.95 7.46
C SER A 106 8.43 11.25 7.15
N LYS A 107 8.40 11.69 5.89
CA LYS A 107 9.07 12.90 5.41
C LYS A 107 8.04 13.92 4.92
N SER A 108 8.19 15.18 5.34
CA SER A 108 7.41 16.31 4.81
C SER A 108 8.01 16.85 3.51
N SER A 109 7.17 17.50 2.71
CA SER A 109 7.62 18.28 1.57
C SER A 109 6.69 19.47 1.32
N SER A 110 7.28 20.56 0.80
CA SER A 110 6.55 21.71 0.25
C SER A 110 6.22 21.57 -1.24
N GLU A 111 6.74 20.54 -1.91
CA GLU A 111 6.54 20.30 -3.34
C GLU A 111 5.58 19.13 -3.53
N PHE A 112 4.36 19.46 -3.92
CA PHE A 112 3.29 18.50 -4.14
C PHE A 112 2.26 19.04 -5.14
N GLY A 113 1.39 18.16 -5.59
CA GLY A 113 0.25 18.53 -6.41
C GLY A 113 -0.63 17.34 -6.72
N VAL A 114 -1.71 17.61 -7.43
CA VAL A 114 -2.59 16.57 -8.00
C VAL A 114 -2.42 16.54 -9.51
N TYR A 115 -2.85 15.45 -10.13
CA TYR A 115 -2.84 15.32 -11.58
C TYR A 115 -4.12 14.66 -12.07
N GLN A 116 -4.41 14.89 -13.36
CA GLN A 116 -5.41 14.17 -14.14
C GLN A 116 -4.75 13.73 -15.45
N ASN A 117 -4.67 12.43 -15.72
CA ASN A 117 -3.93 11.88 -16.86
C ASN A 117 -2.46 12.39 -16.89
N GLU A 118 -2.11 13.21 -17.88
CA GLU A 118 -0.79 13.83 -18.03
C GLU A 118 -0.73 15.26 -17.49
N LYS A 119 -1.87 15.85 -17.13
CA LYS A 119 -1.94 17.23 -16.67
C LYS A 119 -1.59 17.31 -15.19
N ILE A 120 -0.45 17.91 -14.88
CA ILE A 120 -0.01 18.22 -13.53
C ILE A 120 -0.63 19.55 -13.08
N LEU A 121 -1.26 19.54 -11.90
CA LEU A 121 -1.82 20.71 -11.23
C LEU A 121 -0.97 20.96 -9.97
N GLN A 122 0.21 21.52 -10.16
CA GLN A 122 1.15 21.80 -9.08
C GLN A 122 0.56 22.75 -8.05
N GLY A 123 0.75 22.46 -6.75
CA GLY A 123 0.21 23.24 -5.64
C GLY A 123 -1.27 23.02 -5.35
N ASN A 124 -2.04 22.41 -6.27
CA ASN A 124 -3.41 22.00 -5.98
C ASN A 124 -3.40 20.81 -5.03
N THR A 125 -4.25 20.87 -4.00
CA THR A 125 -4.28 19.87 -2.93
C THR A 125 -5.34 18.80 -3.11
N GLN A 126 -6.30 18.93 -4.03
CA GLN A 126 -7.37 17.96 -4.18
C GLN A 126 -7.88 17.85 -5.61
N ILE A 127 -8.40 16.68 -5.96
CA ILE A 127 -9.09 16.40 -7.21
C ILE A 127 -10.09 15.26 -7.02
N SER A 128 -11.19 15.27 -7.77
CA SER A 128 -12.26 14.27 -7.66
C SER A 128 -13.00 14.04 -8.96
N ASP A 129 -13.69 12.89 -9.03
CA ASP A 129 -14.70 12.54 -10.03
C ASP A 129 -14.26 12.76 -11.48
N LEU A 130 -13.01 12.36 -11.76
CA LEU A 130 -12.40 12.35 -13.07
C LEU A 130 -11.60 11.05 -13.24
N GLU A 131 -11.41 10.63 -14.48
CA GLU A 131 -10.55 9.49 -14.81
C GLU A 131 -9.07 9.78 -14.51
N ASN A 132 -8.35 8.74 -14.10
CA ASN A 132 -6.89 8.74 -13.92
C ASN A 132 -6.36 9.91 -13.08
N ILE A 133 -7.03 10.18 -11.96
CA ILE A 133 -6.58 11.18 -10.99
C ILE A 133 -5.56 10.60 -10.01
N GLY A 134 -4.76 11.48 -9.42
CA GLY A 134 -3.88 11.11 -8.30
C GLY A 134 -3.21 12.33 -7.67
N ALA A 135 -2.41 12.05 -6.65
CA ALA A 135 -1.58 12.99 -5.92
C ALA A 135 -0.11 12.57 -6.04
N TYR A 136 0.77 13.55 -6.03
CA TYR A 136 2.21 13.31 -5.90
C TYR A 136 2.80 14.23 -4.83
N ILE A 137 3.83 13.73 -4.16
CA ILE A 137 4.70 14.51 -3.28
C ILE A 137 6.13 14.28 -3.72
N SER A 138 6.88 15.36 -3.92
CA SER A 138 8.29 15.36 -4.32
C SER A 138 9.19 15.55 -3.11
N PHE A 139 10.35 14.92 -3.08
CA PHE A 139 11.34 15.05 -2.01
C PHE A 139 12.74 15.16 -2.60
N MET A 140 13.62 15.91 -1.95
CA MET A 140 15.06 15.73 -2.14
C MET A 140 15.52 14.63 -1.19
N VAL A 141 16.07 13.54 -1.72
CA VAL A 141 16.59 12.40 -0.95
C VAL A 141 18.10 12.29 -1.08
N GLU A 142 18.74 11.76 -0.05
CA GLU A 142 20.13 11.33 -0.12
C GLU A 142 20.23 9.83 -0.43
N LYS A 143 21.38 9.43 -0.99
CA LYS A 143 21.70 8.02 -1.18
C LYS A 143 21.64 7.26 0.16
N GLY A 144 20.89 6.18 0.18
CA GLY A 144 20.63 5.33 1.34
C GLY A 144 19.53 5.87 2.25
N GLU A 145 18.90 7.00 1.94
CA GLU A 145 17.77 7.52 2.70
C GLU A 145 16.54 6.63 2.51
N THR A 146 15.76 6.43 3.59
CA THR A 146 14.50 5.69 3.56
C THR A 146 13.34 6.62 3.87
N ILE A 147 12.33 6.65 3.00
CA ILE A 147 11.02 7.25 3.28
C ILE A 147 10.04 6.13 3.64
N GLU A 148 9.31 6.30 4.73
CA GLU A 148 8.28 5.36 5.16
C GLU A 148 6.89 5.89 4.82
N ALA A 149 5.99 4.98 4.44
CA ALA A 149 4.57 5.26 4.29
C ALA A 149 3.75 4.28 5.12
N LYS A 150 2.88 4.80 6.00
CA LYS A 150 1.88 4.02 6.73
C LYS A 150 0.52 4.30 6.11
N ILE A 151 -0.19 3.25 5.70
CA ILE A 151 -1.45 3.35 4.95
C ILE A 151 -2.55 2.68 5.75
N GLY A 152 -3.56 3.43 6.19
CA GLY A 152 -4.74 2.89 6.88
C GLY A 152 -5.94 2.86 5.96
N THR A 153 -6.80 1.85 6.10
CA THR A 153 -7.98 1.66 5.24
C THR A 153 -9.26 1.45 6.02
N SER A 154 -10.39 1.75 5.41
CA SER A 154 -11.73 1.48 5.95
C SER A 154 -12.79 1.42 4.85
N PHE A 155 -13.88 0.70 5.10
CA PHE A 155 -15.10 0.77 4.27
C PHE A 155 -16.16 1.73 4.81
N THR A 156 -15.86 2.43 5.91
CA THR A 156 -16.82 3.31 6.61
C THR A 156 -16.61 4.77 6.28
N SER A 157 -15.41 5.30 6.56
CA SER A 157 -15.07 6.71 6.29
C SER A 157 -13.55 6.95 6.37
N ILE A 158 -13.12 8.15 5.96
CA ILE A 158 -11.73 8.61 6.11
C ILE A 158 -11.34 8.68 7.60
N GLU A 159 -12.24 9.16 8.47
CA GLU A 159 -12.01 9.23 9.91
C GLU A 159 -11.80 7.84 10.50
N GLN A 160 -12.57 6.84 10.05
CA GLN A 160 -12.37 5.47 10.51
C GLN A 160 -11.07 4.86 9.97
N ALA A 161 -10.69 5.15 8.73
CA ALA A 161 -9.39 4.74 8.19
C ALA A 161 -8.22 5.35 9.01
N ARG A 162 -8.33 6.63 9.40
CA ARG A 162 -7.37 7.31 10.27
C ARG A 162 -7.31 6.68 11.67
N LYS A 163 -8.45 6.33 12.26
CA LYS A 163 -8.52 5.61 13.54
C LYS A 163 -7.86 4.24 13.47
N ASN A 164 -8.08 3.50 12.38
CA ASN A 164 -7.42 2.21 12.16
C ASN A 164 -5.89 2.39 12.06
N LEU A 165 -5.44 3.41 11.33
CA LEU A 165 -4.03 3.75 11.20
C LEU A 165 -3.39 4.05 12.56
N GLU A 166 -3.99 4.94 13.34
CA GLU A 166 -3.49 5.30 14.66
C GLU A 166 -3.48 4.08 15.61
N ALA A 167 -4.59 3.35 15.69
CA ALA A 167 -4.72 2.23 16.62
C ALA A 167 -3.75 1.08 16.32
N GLU A 168 -3.41 0.84 15.04
CA GLU A 168 -2.57 -0.28 14.64
C GLU A 168 -1.10 0.10 14.43
N THR A 169 -0.75 1.39 14.26
CA THR A 169 0.60 1.78 13.82
C THR A 169 1.28 2.92 14.60
N LYS A 170 0.61 3.54 15.59
CA LYS A 170 1.13 4.73 16.30
C LYS A 170 2.54 4.55 16.86
N ASP A 171 2.76 3.46 17.60
CA ASP A 171 4.04 3.15 18.24
C ASP A 171 4.73 1.94 17.58
N LEU A 172 4.30 1.57 16.37
CA LEU A 172 4.79 0.40 15.65
C LEU A 172 5.74 0.84 14.53
N ASP A 173 6.98 0.37 14.58
CA ASP A 173 7.92 0.52 13.46
C ASP A 173 7.79 -0.62 12.44
N PHE A 174 8.46 -0.48 11.29
CA PHE A 174 8.39 -1.47 10.22
C PHE A 174 8.91 -2.86 10.65
N ALA A 175 10.01 -2.90 11.40
CA ALA A 175 10.65 -4.15 11.81
C ALA A 175 9.76 -4.92 12.80
N GLU A 176 9.17 -4.20 13.76
CA GLU A 176 8.21 -4.75 14.71
C GLU A 176 6.93 -5.21 14.00
N ALA A 177 6.39 -4.42 13.06
CA ALA A 177 5.22 -4.83 12.28
C ALA A 177 5.48 -6.14 11.50
N LYS A 178 6.66 -6.26 10.89
CA LYS A 178 7.10 -7.46 10.17
C LYS A 178 7.24 -8.67 11.10
N GLU A 179 7.86 -8.52 12.27
CA GLU A 179 8.00 -9.64 13.20
C GLU A 179 6.64 -10.06 13.78
N ASN A 180 5.79 -9.11 14.16
CA ASN A 180 4.42 -9.39 14.63
C ASN A 180 3.58 -10.14 13.58
N LEU A 181 3.70 -9.76 12.30
CA LEU A 181 3.01 -10.45 11.21
C LEU A 181 3.60 -11.86 10.99
N LYS A 182 4.92 -12.02 11.09
CA LYS A 182 5.59 -13.31 11.02
C LYS A 182 5.11 -14.24 12.14
N GLU A 183 5.09 -13.79 13.39
CA GLU A 183 4.58 -14.55 14.52
C GLU A 183 3.11 -14.95 14.33
N THR A 184 2.29 -14.05 13.77
CA THR A 184 0.89 -14.34 13.44
C THR A 184 0.79 -15.51 12.46
N TRP A 185 1.61 -15.51 11.40
CA TRP A 185 1.63 -16.60 10.44
C TRP A 185 2.18 -17.90 11.01
N GLU A 186 3.26 -17.86 11.78
CA GLU A 186 3.79 -19.05 12.47
C GLU A 186 2.75 -19.68 13.40
N ASN A 187 2.00 -18.87 14.15
CA ASN A 187 0.91 -19.34 15.00
C ASN A 187 -0.25 -19.97 14.20
N LEU A 188 -0.55 -19.45 13.00
CA LEU A 188 -1.59 -20.03 12.13
C LEU A 188 -1.14 -21.34 11.48
N LEU A 189 0.06 -21.34 10.89
CA LEU A 189 0.59 -22.47 10.13
C LEU A 189 0.99 -23.64 11.05
N SER A 190 1.43 -23.36 12.28
CA SER A 190 1.76 -24.41 13.27
C SER A 190 0.56 -25.21 13.77
N LYS A 191 -0.67 -24.82 13.43
CA LYS A 191 -1.90 -25.59 13.74
C LYS A 191 -1.93 -26.97 13.07
N ALA A 192 -1.21 -27.14 11.96
CA ALA A 192 -1.00 -28.43 11.31
C ALA A 192 0.50 -28.67 11.16
N LYS A 193 1.01 -29.72 11.82
CA LYS A 193 2.41 -30.13 11.72
C LYS A 193 2.49 -31.35 10.82
N VAL A 194 3.28 -31.24 9.76
CA VAL A 194 3.56 -32.35 8.84
C VAL A 194 4.97 -32.87 9.08
N GLU A 195 5.08 -34.18 9.25
CA GLU A 195 6.35 -34.90 9.40
C GLU A 195 6.82 -35.44 8.05
N GLY A 196 8.14 -35.61 7.91
CA GLY A 196 8.78 -36.07 6.67
C GLY A 196 10.06 -35.32 6.35
N THR A 197 10.89 -35.91 5.49
CA THR A 197 12.19 -35.36 5.08
C THR A 197 12.13 -34.62 3.74
N ASN A 198 11.08 -34.82 2.94
CA ASN A 198 10.93 -34.12 1.66
C ASN A 198 10.56 -32.64 1.87
N LYS A 199 11.48 -31.75 1.49
CA LYS A 199 11.30 -30.30 1.61
C LYS A 199 10.22 -29.78 0.65
N ASP A 200 10.12 -30.32 -0.55
CA ASP A 200 9.17 -29.84 -1.58
C ASP A 200 7.72 -30.10 -1.16
N ASP A 201 7.47 -31.23 -0.51
CA ASP A 201 6.14 -31.55 0.00
C ASP A 201 5.73 -30.62 1.15
N LYS A 202 6.69 -30.25 2.02
CA LYS A 202 6.45 -29.24 3.06
C LYS A 202 6.14 -27.87 2.46
N ILE A 203 6.87 -27.46 1.42
CA ILE A 203 6.62 -26.20 0.71
C ILE A 203 5.20 -26.21 0.13
N LYS A 204 4.82 -27.25 -0.61
CA LYS A 204 3.47 -27.37 -1.19
C LYS A 204 2.38 -27.31 -0.12
N PHE A 205 2.56 -28.07 0.96
CA PHE A 205 1.59 -28.12 2.06
C PHE A 205 1.40 -26.75 2.73
N TYR A 206 2.48 -26.12 3.18
CA TYR A 206 2.38 -24.84 3.89
C TYR A 206 1.97 -23.68 2.97
N THR A 207 2.33 -23.72 1.69
CA THR A 207 1.86 -22.74 0.70
C THR A 207 0.35 -22.89 0.46
N ALA A 208 -0.16 -24.11 0.31
CA ALA A 208 -1.60 -24.36 0.20
C ALA A 208 -2.36 -23.92 1.47
N MET A 209 -1.79 -24.19 2.65
CA MET A 209 -2.35 -23.78 3.94
C MET A 209 -2.40 -22.24 4.06
N TYR A 210 -1.34 -21.54 3.68
CA TYR A 210 -1.32 -20.07 3.59
C TYR A 210 -2.47 -19.55 2.70
N HIS A 211 -2.62 -20.07 1.48
CA HIS A 211 -3.70 -19.64 0.58
C HIS A 211 -5.10 -19.93 1.12
N SER A 212 -5.27 -20.96 1.96
CA SER A 212 -6.56 -21.26 2.60
C SER A 212 -6.99 -20.18 3.62
N TYR A 213 -6.04 -19.48 4.24
CA TYR A 213 -6.32 -18.42 5.22
C TYR A 213 -6.62 -17.05 4.59
N LEU A 214 -6.20 -16.80 3.35
CA LEU A 214 -6.37 -15.49 2.70
C LEU A 214 -7.81 -15.08 2.38
N ARG A 215 -8.78 -16.02 2.46
CA ARG A 215 -10.18 -15.72 2.10
C ARG A 215 -10.99 -15.05 3.21
N TRP A 216 -10.45 -14.96 4.43
CA TRP A 216 -11.16 -14.37 5.58
C TRP A 216 -10.63 -12.96 5.86
N ASN A 217 -11.12 -11.97 5.10
CA ASN A 217 -10.85 -10.57 5.38
C ASN A 217 -11.52 -10.14 6.69
N VAL A 218 -10.84 -9.30 7.47
CA VAL A 218 -11.37 -8.78 8.74
C VAL A 218 -12.45 -7.72 8.47
N CYS A 219 -13.67 -8.17 8.20
CA CYS A 219 -14.87 -7.33 8.18
C CYS A 219 -15.67 -7.59 9.46
N LYS A 220 -15.32 -6.91 10.56
CA LYS A 220 -16.20 -6.81 11.72
C LYS A 220 -16.93 -5.47 11.64
N PHE A 221 -18.22 -5.54 11.34
CA PHE A 221 -19.15 -4.41 11.45
C PHE A 221 -19.41 -4.09 12.94
#